data_AF-A0A1I5EUX4-F1
#
_entry.id   AF-A0A1I5EUX4-F1
#
_cell.length_a   1.000
_cell.length_b   1.000
_cell.length_c   1.000
_cell.angle_alpha   90.00
_cell.angle_beta   90.00
_cell.angle_gamma   90.00
#
_symmetry.space_group_name_H-M   'P 1'
#
loop_
_entity.id
_entity.type
_entity.pdbx_description
1 polymer ?
#
loop_
_entity_poly.entity_id
_entity_poly.type
_entity_poly.pdbx_seq_one_letter_code
_entity_poly.pdbx_strand_id
1 'polypeptide(L)'
;MTSVVERMFGYQVGENMSSKAAASIMGMVTIALYSGLGMAAADPHQLNLPEPQTIIARQIYDQHTMILWICLVIFVGVFGVMFYSVLKHRKSLNYKAANFHHSTTVEIIWTIIPFFILVGMAYPATKTVIAMKDTSSPDITIKTTGYQWKWGYDYLTGEGEGISFLSTLSTPRDQIE
;
A
#
# COMPACT_ATOMS: atom_id res chain seq x y z
N MET A 1 2.48 -29.25 56.67
CA MET A 1 1.81 -30.44 56.08
C MET A 1 1.17 -30.17 54.71
N THR A 2 1.33 -28.98 54.11
CA THR A 2 0.72 -28.61 52.81
C THR A 2 1.58 -28.91 51.58
N SER A 3 2.87 -29.24 51.73
CA SER A 3 3.81 -29.40 50.60
C SER A 3 3.92 -30.82 50.02
N VAL A 4 3.23 -31.81 50.60
CA VAL A 4 3.30 -33.22 50.17
C VAL A 4 2.11 -33.60 49.28
N VAL A 5 0.96 -32.94 49.45
CA VAL A 5 -0.25 -33.19 48.65
C VAL A 5 -0.13 -32.62 47.24
N GLU A 6 0.51 -31.45 47.08
CA GLU A 6 0.82 -30.88 45.74
C GLU A 6 1.80 -31.74 44.93
N ARG A 7 2.63 -32.56 45.59
CA ARG A 7 3.58 -33.46 44.89
C ARG A 7 2.98 -34.82 44.52
N MET A 8 1.86 -35.22 45.12
CA MET A 8 1.22 -36.51 44.83
C MET A 8 0.21 -36.45 43.68
N PHE A 9 -0.44 -35.31 43.45
CA PHE A 9 -1.34 -35.12 42.32
C PHE A 9 -0.68 -34.24 41.27
N GLY A 10 0.36 -34.79 40.63
CA GLY A 10 1.09 -34.18 39.51
C GLY A 10 0.23 -33.99 38.27
N TYR A 11 -0.80 -33.14 38.34
CA TYR A 11 -1.44 -32.57 37.17
C TYR A 11 -0.52 -31.46 36.65
N GLN A 12 0.52 -31.90 35.93
CA GLN A 12 1.13 -31.05 34.92
C GLN A 12 0.01 -30.72 33.94
N VAL A 13 -0.56 -29.52 34.03
CA VAL A 13 -1.39 -28.96 32.96
C VAL A 13 -0.51 -28.98 31.72
N GLY A 14 -0.65 -30.02 30.91
CA GLY A 14 0.01 -30.11 29.63
C GLY A 14 -0.55 -28.99 28.79
N GLU A 15 0.16 -27.87 28.69
CA GLU A 15 -0.08 -26.91 27.64
C GLU A 15 0.23 -27.61 26.32
N ASN A 16 -0.78 -28.27 25.77
CA ASN A 16 -0.68 -28.96 24.50
C ASN A 16 -0.26 -27.94 23.45
N MET A 17 0.73 -28.28 22.62
CA MET A 17 1.26 -27.43 21.56
C MET A 17 0.14 -26.91 20.61
N SER A 18 -0.97 -27.64 20.53
CA SER A 18 -2.22 -27.26 19.86
C SER A 18 -2.93 -26.05 20.50
N SER A 19 -2.92 -25.91 21.83
CA SER A 19 -3.51 -24.77 22.56
C SER A 19 -2.75 -23.47 22.33
N LYS A 20 -1.41 -23.54 22.27
CA LYS A 20 -0.56 -22.38 21.96
C LYS A 20 -0.68 -21.96 20.50
N ALA A 21 -0.76 -22.94 19.59
CA ALA A 21 -1.04 -22.68 18.19
C ALA A 21 -2.44 -22.07 17.99
N ALA A 22 -3.46 -22.61 18.67
CA ALA A 22 -4.82 -22.07 18.63
C ALA A 22 -4.90 -20.64 19.19
N ALA A 23 -4.23 -20.35 20.31
CA ALA A 23 -4.17 -19.01 20.87
C ALA A 23 -3.43 -18.01 19.95
N SER A 24 -2.35 -18.45 19.29
CA SER A 24 -1.63 -17.61 18.33
C SER A 24 -2.43 -17.35 17.04
N ILE A 25 -3.14 -18.36 16.53
CA ILE A 25 -4.04 -18.21 15.37
C ILE A 25 -5.20 -17.29 15.74
N MET A 26 -5.80 -17.47 16.92
CA MET A 26 -6.89 -16.63 17.40
C MET A 26 -6.45 -15.19 17.62
N GLY A 27 -5.21 -14.96 18.09
CA GLY A 27 -4.58 -13.64 18.19
C GLY A 27 -4.35 -12.96 16.84
N MET A 28 -3.91 -13.72 15.82
CA MET A 28 -3.78 -13.18 14.46
C MET A 28 -5.13 -12.85 13.84
N VAL A 29 -6.15 -13.69 14.08
CA VAL A 29 -7.52 -13.46 13.60
C VAL A 29 -8.15 -12.25 14.29
N THR A 30 -7.98 -12.06 15.60
CA THR A 30 -8.50 -10.87 16.29
C THR A 30 -7.82 -9.59 15.84
N ILE A 31 -6.51 -9.59 15.60
CA ILE A 31 -5.80 -8.44 15.03
C ILE A 31 -6.32 -8.12 13.62
N ALA A 32 -6.47 -9.13 12.76
CA ALA A 32 -7.00 -8.95 11.40
C ALA A 32 -8.44 -8.41 11.38
N LEU A 33 -9.30 -8.90 12.29
CA LEU A 33 -10.68 -8.43 12.44
C LEU A 33 -10.74 -6.99 12.99
N TYR A 34 -9.90 -6.65 13.97
CA TYR A 34 -9.83 -5.28 14.51
C TYR A 34 -9.33 -4.27 13.46
N SER A 35 -8.35 -4.66 12.65
CA SER A 35 -7.87 -3.81 11.54
C SER A 35 -8.95 -3.62 10.46
N GLY A 36 -9.76 -4.65 10.17
CA GLY A 36 -10.86 -4.56 9.21
C GLY A 36 -11.98 -3.61 9.65
N LEU A 37 -12.32 -3.60 10.95
CA LEU A 37 -13.28 -2.67 11.54
C LEU A 37 -12.78 -1.21 11.51
N GLY A 38 -11.47 -0.99 11.75
CA GLY A 38 -10.86 0.34 11.66
C GLY A 38 -10.87 0.94 10.25
N MET A 39 -10.73 0.10 9.21
CA MET A 39 -10.81 0.53 7.81
C MET A 39 -12.25 0.85 7.37
N ALA A 40 -13.26 0.18 7.93
CA ALA A 40 -14.67 0.41 7.59
C ALA A 40 -15.25 1.71 8.22
N ALA A 41 -14.63 2.21 9.29
CA ALA A 41 -15.04 3.44 9.97
C ALA A 41 -14.24 4.68 9.52
N ALA A 42 -13.15 4.50 8.77
CA ALA A 42 -12.35 5.60 8.25
C ALA A 42 -13.01 6.19 7.00
N ASP A 43 -13.00 7.51 6.88
CA ASP A 43 -13.32 8.18 5.62
C ASP A 43 -12.37 7.62 4.54
N PRO A 44 -12.88 7.04 3.43
CA PRO A 44 -12.05 6.47 2.37
C PRO A 44 -10.95 7.43 1.87
N HIS A 45 -11.17 8.75 2.01
CA HIS A 45 -10.24 9.79 1.59
C HIS A 45 -9.16 10.16 2.62
N GLN A 46 -9.24 9.66 3.86
CA GLN A 46 -8.17 9.91 4.85
C GLN A 46 -6.94 9.02 4.66
N LEU A 47 -7.13 7.81 4.13
CA LEU A 47 -6.09 6.78 4.03
C LEU A 47 -5.67 6.45 2.58
N ASN A 48 -6.39 6.98 1.60
CA ASN A 48 -6.16 6.72 0.18
C ASN A 48 -6.22 8.01 -0.65
N LEU A 49 -5.91 7.93 -1.94
CA LEU A 49 -6.02 9.03 -2.89
C LEU A 49 -7.47 9.53 -3.01
N PRO A 50 -7.69 10.83 -3.29
CA PRO A 50 -9.00 11.36 -3.63
C PRO A 50 -9.64 10.64 -4.82
N GLU A 51 -10.96 10.71 -4.93
CA GLU A 51 -11.67 10.10 -6.05
C GLU A 51 -11.26 10.75 -7.38
N PRO A 52 -10.83 9.96 -8.39
CA PRO A 52 -10.34 10.50 -9.64
C PRO A 52 -11.46 11.17 -10.45
N GLN A 53 -11.25 12.44 -10.81
CA GLN A 53 -12.20 13.24 -11.61
C GLN A 53 -11.83 13.33 -13.10
N THR A 54 -10.73 12.70 -13.51
CA THR A 54 -10.28 12.67 -14.91
C THR A 54 -9.84 11.27 -15.32
N ILE A 55 -9.81 11.00 -16.63
CA ILE A 55 -9.35 9.72 -17.18
C ILE A 55 -7.91 9.42 -16.75
N ILE A 56 -7.05 10.44 -16.80
CA ILE A 56 -5.65 10.34 -16.35
C ILE A 56 -5.58 10.07 -14.84
N ALA A 57 -6.36 10.78 -14.02
CA ALA A 57 -6.40 10.54 -12.58
C ALA A 57 -6.83 9.10 -12.26
N ARG A 58 -7.77 8.55 -13.03
CA ARG A 58 -8.20 7.16 -12.86
C ARG A 58 -7.08 6.17 -13.19
N GLN A 59 -6.34 6.41 -14.27
CA GLN A 59 -5.18 5.57 -14.61
C GLN A 59 -4.10 5.60 -13.51
N ILE A 60 -3.81 6.77 -12.95
CA ILE A 60 -2.87 6.92 -11.82
C ILE A 60 -3.39 6.18 -10.58
N TYR A 61 -4.67 6.31 -10.26
CA TYR A 61 -5.30 5.62 -9.13
C TYR A 61 -5.21 4.09 -9.26
N ASP A 62 -5.51 3.56 -10.44
CA ASP A 62 -5.44 2.13 -10.71
C ASP A 62 -3.99 1.62 -10.65
N GLN A 63 -3.02 2.40 -11.14
CA GLN A 63 -1.59 2.10 -11.01
C GLN A 63 -1.10 2.11 -9.58
N HIS A 64 -1.50 3.11 -8.80
CA HIS A 64 -1.21 3.18 -7.36
C HIS A 64 -1.72 1.92 -6.65
N THR A 65 -2.97 1.55 -6.91
CA THR A 65 -3.62 0.38 -6.31
C THR A 65 -2.91 -0.92 -6.72
N MET A 66 -2.55 -1.07 -8.00
CA MET A 66 -1.80 -2.23 -8.50
C MET A 66 -0.45 -2.38 -7.80
N ILE A 67 0.31 -1.28 -7.65
CA ILE A 67 1.62 -1.31 -6.99
C ILE A 67 1.49 -1.67 -5.51
N LEU A 68 0.47 -1.14 -4.81
CA LEU A 68 0.21 -1.53 -3.43
C LEU A 68 -0.06 -3.03 -3.29
N TRP A 69 -0.84 -3.63 -4.20
CA TRP A 69 -1.06 -5.08 -4.20
C TRP A 69 0.22 -5.87 -4.45
N ILE A 70 1.07 -5.44 -5.38
CA ILE A 70 2.37 -6.08 -5.63
C ILE A 70 3.25 -5.99 -4.38
N CYS A 71 3.34 -4.81 -3.77
CA CYS A 71 4.08 -4.60 -2.52
C CYS A 71 3.56 -5.51 -1.40
N LEU A 72 2.24 -5.67 -1.27
CA LEU A 72 1.63 -6.55 -0.27
C LEU A 72 2.00 -8.03 -0.52
N VAL A 73 1.94 -8.49 -1.76
CA VAL A 73 2.32 -9.88 -2.11
C VAL A 73 3.79 -10.14 -1.80
N ILE A 74 4.69 -9.22 -2.16
CA ILE A 74 6.12 -9.31 -1.84
C ILE A 74 6.32 -9.30 -0.33
N PHE A 75 5.64 -8.40 0.39
CA PHE A 75 5.70 -8.31 1.85
C PHE A 75 5.30 -9.63 2.49
N VAL A 76 4.15 -10.20 2.13
CA VAL A 76 3.69 -11.50 2.65
C VAL A 76 4.67 -12.61 2.29
N GLY A 77 5.22 -12.62 1.07
CA GLY A 77 6.22 -13.60 0.65
C GLY A 77 7.49 -13.55 1.50
N VAL A 78 8.07 -12.37 1.69
CA VAL A 78 9.29 -12.16 2.49
C VAL A 78 9.05 -12.50 3.95
N PHE A 79 8.00 -11.96 4.56
CA PHE A 79 7.68 -12.24 5.96
C PHE A 79 7.32 -13.71 6.17
N GLY A 80 6.61 -14.33 5.22
CA GLY A 80 6.30 -15.76 5.27
C GLY A 80 7.54 -16.64 5.29
N VAL A 81 8.50 -16.39 4.38
CA VAL A 81 9.79 -17.12 4.35
C VAL A 81 10.60 -16.85 5.63
N MET A 82 10.60 -15.61 6.12
CA MET A 82 11.28 -15.25 7.36
C MET A 82 10.70 -15.98 8.57
N PHE A 83 9.37 -15.93 8.76
CA PHE A 83 8.70 -16.63 9.85
C PHE A 83 8.91 -18.14 9.76
N TYR A 84 8.80 -18.72 8.56
CA TYR A 84 9.11 -20.13 8.33
C TYR A 84 10.54 -20.47 8.74
N SER A 85 11.51 -19.65 8.32
CA SER A 85 12.93 -19.84 8.65
C SER A 85 13.16 -19.83 10.16
N VAL A 86 12.66 -18.81 10.86
CA VAL A 86 12.81 -18.66 12.33
C VAL A 86 12.15 -19.80 13.09
N LEU A 87 10.92 -20.20 12.73
CA LEU A 87 10.18 -21.23 13.45
C LEU A 87 10.75 -22.63 13.20
N LYS A 88 11.17 -22.93 11.97
CA LYS A 88 11.65 -24.27 11.57
C LYS A 88 13.11 -24.51 11.96
N HIS A 89 13.97 -23.50 11.87
CA HIS A 89 15.43 -23.63 12.04
C HIS A 89 15.92 -23.20 13.44
N ARG A 90 15.00 -23.13 14.41
CA ARG A 90 15.31 -22.74 15.79
C ARG A 90 16.21 -23.77 16.48
N LYS A 91 17.24 -23.30 17.21
CA LYS A 91 18.16 -24.15 18.00
C LYS A 91 17.47 -25.07 19.01
N SER A 92 16.34 -24.64 19.58
CA SER A 92 15.56 -25.45 20.53
C SER A 92 15.00 -26.74 19.92
N LEU A 93 14.96 -26.87 18.60
CA LEU A 93 14.54 -28.08 17.89
C LEU A 93 15.73 -28.98 17.51
N ASN A 94 16.92 -28.73 18.06
CA ASN A 94 18.18 -29.39 17.69
C ASN A 94 18.49 -29.31 16.18
N TYR A 95 18.07 -28.23 15.51
CA TYR A 95 18.37 -28.02 14.10
C TYR A 95 19.88 -27.86 13.89
N LYS A 96 20.48 -28.72 13.04
CA LYS A 96 21.88 -28.62 12.66
C LYS A 96 22.03 -27.63 11.51
N ALA A 97 22.82 -26.57 11.73
CA ALA A 97 23.12 -25.61 10.68
C ALA A 97 23.76 -26.31 9.48
N ALA A 98 23.25 -26.00 8.28
CA ALA A 98 23.86 -26.46 7.05
C ALA A 98 25.04 -25.55 6.69
N ASN A 99 26.10 -26.10 6.11
CA ASN A 99 27.26 -25.36 5.60
C ASN A 99 27.15 -25.23 4.09
N PHE A 100 26.33 -24.29 3.62
CA PHE A 100 26.32 -23.86 2.23
C PHE A 100 26.56 -22.35 2.19
N HIS A 101 27.34 -21.89 1.21
CA HIS A 101 27.72 -20.48 1.09
C HIS A 101 27.24 -19.85 -0.22
N HIS A 102 26.77 -20.66 -1.17
CA HIS A 102 26.41 -20.19 -2.50
C HIS A 102 25.31 -21.05 -3.10
N SER A 103 24.40 -20.43 -3.86
CA SER A 103 23.48 -21.15 -4.72
C SER A 103 23.14 -20.33 -5.96
N THR A 104 23.85 -20.59 -7.05
CA THR A 104 23.64 -19.91 -8.35
C THR A 104 22.19 -20.03 -8.82
N THR A 105 21.54 -21.17 -8.58
CA THR A 105 20.16 -21.37 -8.99
C THR A 105 19.20 -20.43 -8.27
N VAL A 106 19.35 -20.26 -6.95
CA VAL A 106 18.48 -19.37 -6.18
C VAL A 106 18.76 -17.91 -6.54
N GLU A 107 20.03 -17.57 -6.76
CA GLU A 107 20.47 -16.27 -7.26
C GLU A 107 19.81 -15.85 -8.56
N ILE A 108 19.80 -16.75 -9.54
CA ILE A 108 19.16 -16.50 -10.84
C ILE A 108 17.66 -16.29 -10.65
N ILE A 109 17.00 -17.13 -9.85
CA ILE A 109 15.55 -17.04 -9.62
C ILE A 109 15.17 -15.69 -9.00
N TRP A 110 15.84 -15.28 -7.91
CA TRP A 110 15.50 -14.03 -7.24
C TRP A 110 15.91 -12.78 -8.01
N THR A 111 16.74 -12.90 -9.05
CA THR A 111 17.12 -11.76 -9.89
C THR A 111 16.16 -11.60 -11.07
N ILE A 112 15.75 -12.72 -11.67
CA ILE A 112 14.83 -12.74 -12.81
C ILE A 112 13.40 -12.35 -12.39
N ILE A 113 12.93 -12.81 -11.23
CA ILE A 113 11.56 -12.51 -10.77
C ILE A 113 11.34 -10.99 -10.60
N PRO A 114 12.17 -10.24 -9.84
CA PRO A 114 12.02 -8.78 -9.73
C PRO A 114 12.16 -8.06 -11.06
N PHE A 115 13.05 -8.52 -11.95
CA PHE A 115 13.21 -7.94 -13.28
C PHE A 115 11.89 -7.95 -14.06
N PHE A 116 11.21 -9.10 -14.13
CA PHE A 116 9.94 -9.20 -14.87
C PHE A 116 8.79 -8.43 -14.20
N ILE A 117 8.77 -8.37 -12.86
CA ILE A 117 7.79 -7.54 -12.13
C ILE A 117 7.92 -6.07 -12.55
N LEU A 118 9.15 -5.54 -12.59
CA LEU A 118 9.41 -4.16 -13.00
C LEU A 118 9.03 -3.90 -14.46
N VAL A 119 9.37 -4.82 -15.38
CA VAL A 119 8.99 -4.70 -16.80
C VAL A 119 7.48 -4.66 -16.96
N GLY A 120 6.75 -5.54 -16.25
CA GLY A 120 5.29 -5.57 -16.28
C GLY A 120 4.66 -4.26 -15.79
N MET A 121 5.24 -3.64 -14.76
CA MET A 121 4.79 -2.37 -14.21
C MET A 121 5.12 -1.17 -15.11
N ALA A 122 6.24 -1.22 -15.84
CA ALA A 122 6.70 -0.12 -16.69
C ALA A 122 5.76 0.15 -17.88
N TYR A 123 5.12 -0.88 -18.42
CA TYR A 123 4.25 -0.75 -19.60
C TYR A 123 3.04 0.17 -19.36
N PRO A 124 2.14 -0.08 -18.39
CA PRO A 124 0.99 0.79 -18.14
C PRO A 124 1.43 2.19 -17.69
N ALA A 125 2.50 2.29 -16.90
CA ALA A 125 3.07 3.57 -16.44
C ALA A 125 3.47 4.45 -17.63
N THR A 126 4.19 3.88 -18.59
CA THR A 126 4.65 4.60 -19.79
C THR A 126 3.47 5.10 -20.63
N LYS A 127 2.43 4.26 -20.82
CA LYS A 127 1.21 4.65 -21.55
C LYS A 127 0.52 5.86 -20.91
N THR A 128 0.44 5.89 -19.58
CA THR A 128 -0.19 7.00 -18.84
C THR A 128 0.63 8.28 -18.96
N VAL A 129 1.96 8.19 -18.83
CA VAL A 129 2.86 9.36 -19.00
C VAL A 129 2.79 9.94 -20.40
N ILE A 130 2.66 9.11 -21.43
CA ILE A 130 2.48 9.59 -22.81
C ILE A 130 1.14 10.32 -22.93
N ALA A 131 0.05 9.73 -22.42
CA ALA A 131 -1.27 10.35 -22.47
C ALA A 131 -1.34 11.68 -21.69
N MET A 132 -0.63 11.78 -20.57
CA MET A 132 -0.51 13.02 -19.78
C MET A 132 0.17 14.16 -20.52
N LYS A 133 1.05 13.84 -21.47
CA LYS A 133 1.83 14.83 -22.23
C LYS A 133 1.15 15.24 -23.53
N ASP A 134 0.06 14.57 -23.92
CA ASP A 134 -0.68 14.93 -25.10
C ASP A 134 -1.57 16.15 -24.81
N THR A 135 -1.23 17.27 -25.44
CA THR A 135 -1.97 18.54 -25.35
C THR A 135 -2.58 18.92 -26.70
N SER A 136 -2.70 17.96 -27.62
CA SER A 136 -3.21 18.21 -28.96
C SER A 136 -4.71 18.45 -28.94
N SER A 137 -5.18 19.36 -29.79
CA SER A 137 -6.61 19.63 -30.01
C SER A 137 -7.42 19.92 -28.73
N PRO A 138 -7.06 20.94 -27.93
CA PRO A 138 -7.84 21.31 -26.76
C PRO A 138 -9.17 21.96 -27.17
N ASP A 139 -10.26 21.62 -26.49
CA ASP A 139 -11.56 22.29 -26.65
C ASP A 139 -11.53 23.72 -26.07
N ILE A 140 -10.76 23.93 -24.99
CA ILE A 140 -10.59 25.21 -24.30
C ILE A 140 -9.12 25.42 -23.95
N THR A 141 -8.59 26.63 -24.18
CA THR A 141 -7.23 27.02 -23.78
C THR A 141 -7.28 28.10 -22.70
N ILE A 142 -6.81 27.78 -21.50
CA ILE A 142 -6.72 28.71 -20.37
C ILE A 142 -5.26 28.98 -20.05
N LYS A 143 -4.85 30.24 -20.06
CA LYS A 143 -3.53 30.66 -19.58
C LYS A 143 -3.63 31.04 -18.11
N THR A 144 -2.96 30.27 -17.26
CA THR A 144 -2.89 30.52 -15.82
C THR A 144 -1.60 31.26 -15.47
N THR A 145 -1.71 32.43 -14.84
CA THR A 145 -0.56 33.25 -14.41
C THR A 145 -0.48 33.28 -12.89
N GLY A 146 0.65 32.84 -12.33
CA GLY A 146 0.90 32.91 -10.89
C GLY A 146 1.35 34.31 -10.47
N TYR A 147 0.60 34.94 -9.55
CA TYR A 147 0.98 36.17 -8.86
C TYR A 147 1.31 35.85 -7.40
N GLN A 148 1.90 36.81 -6.68
CA GLN A 148 2.12 36.66 -5.24
C GLN A 148 0.78 36.40 -4.52
N TRP A 149 0.61 35.16 -4.05
CA TRP A 149 -0.57 34.63 -3.34
C TRP A 149 -1.91 34.72 -4.10
N LYS A 150 -1.89 34.78 -5.44
CA LYS A 150 -3.08 34.88 -6.29
C LYS A 150 -2.85 34.19 -7.62
N TRP A 151 -3.93 33.82 -8.31
CA TRP A 151 -3.86 33.19 -9.64
C TRP A 151 -4.72 33.98 -10.62
N GLY A 152 -4.14 34.40 -11.75
CA GLY A 152 -4.88 35.00 -12.86
C GLY A 152 -5.21 33.96 -13.91
N TYR A 153 -6.41 34.03 -14.49
CA TYR A 153 -6.87 33.13 -15.53
C TYR A 153 -7.32 33.95 -16.74
N ASP A 154 -6.73 33.67 -17.90
CA ASP A 154 -7.13 34.24 -19.19
C ASP A 154 -7.65 33.11 -20.10
N TYR A 155 -8.89 33.23 -20.55
CA TYR A 155 -9.51 32.29 -21.48
C TYR A 155 -9.16 32.72 -22.91
N LEU A 156 -8.22 31.99 -23.53
CA LEU A 156 -7.64 32.36 -24.83
C LEU A 156 -8.46 31.86 -26.01
N THR A 157 -9.01 30.64 -25.91
CA THR A 157 -9.82 30.01 -26.96
C THR A 157 -10.86 29.09 -26.33
N GLY A 158 -12.05 28.98 -26.94
CA GLY A 158 -13.12 28.07 -26.50
C GLY A 158 -14.23 28.79 -25.75
N GLU A 159 -14.98 28.05 -24.93
CA GLU A 159 -16.07 28.62 -24.14
C GLU A 159 -15.52 29.65 -23.13
N GLY A 160 -16.04 30.87 -23.17
CA GLY A 160 -15.57 31.98 -22.32
C GLY A 160 -14.37 32.75 -22.88
N GLU A 161 -14.06 32.65 -24.17
CA GLU A 161 -12.99 33.42 -24.82
C GLU A 161 -13.08 34.93 -24.52
N GLY A 162 -11.95 35.52 -24.14
CA GLY A 162 -11.85 36.94 -23.77
C GLY A 162 -12.13 37.23 -22.29
N ILE A 163 -12.59 36.24 -21.50
CA ILE A 163 -12.74 36.38 -20.05
C ILE A 163 -11.35 36.37 -19.38
N SER A 164 -11.13 37.35 -18.51
CA SER A 164 -9.95 37.45 -17.66
C SER A 164 -10.35 37.83 -16.24
N PHE A 165 -9.83 37.10 -15.24
CA PHE A 165 -10.07 37.42 -13.84
C PHE A 165 -8.93 36.94 -12.92
N LEU A 166 -8.91 37.49 -11.70
CA LEU A 166 -7.96 37.14 -10.65
C LEU A 166 -8.69 36.38 -9.54
N SER A 167 -8.18 35.21 -9.19
CA SER A 167 -8.62 34.39 -8.05
C SER A 167 -7.76 34.66 -6.82
N THR A 168 -8.42 34.97 -5.71
CA THR A 168 -7.81 35.19 -4.39
C THR A 168 -8.45 34.29 -3.35
N LEU A 169 -7.69 33.87 -2.33
CA LEU A 169 -8.18 32.99 -1.26
C LEU A 169 -9.41 33.52 -0.51
N SER A 170 -9.55 34.84 -0.38
CA SER A 170 -10.77 35.47 0.11
C SER A 170 -11.73 35.66 -1.05
N THR A 171 -12.87 34.97 -1.03
CA THR A 171 -14.00 35.32 -1.90
C THR A 171 -14.43 36.75 -1.57
N PRO A 172 -14.42 37.69 -2.53
CA PRO A 172 -14.94 39.04 -2.34
C PRO A 172 -16.41 39.00 -1.87
N ARG A 173 -16.82 39.89 -0.96
CA ARG A 173 -18.15 39.83 -0.30
C ARG A 173 -19.31 39.95 -1.29
N ASP A 174 -19.10 40.67 -2.38
CA ASP A 174 -20.00 40.84 -3.52
C ASP A 174 -20.33 39.53 -4.28
N GLN A 175 -19.59 38.45 -4.04
CA GLN A 175 -19.88 37.12 -4.60
C GLN A 175 -20.57 36.17 -3.59
N ILE A 176 -20.77 36.62 -2.35
CA ILE A 176 -21.40 35.83 -1.26
C ILE A 176 -22.82 36.34 -0.96
N GLU A 177 -23.10 37.62 -1.20
CA GLU A 177 -24.41 38.29 -1.02
C GLU A 177 -25.21 38.33 -2.33
#